data_AF-A0A954VS22-F1
#
_entry.id   AF-A0A954VS22-F1
#
_cell.length_a   1.000
_cell.length_b   1.000
_cell.length_c   1.000
_cell.angle_alpha   90.00
_cell.angle_beta   90.00
_cell.angle_gamma   90.00
#
_symmetry.space_group_name_H-M   'P 1'
#
loop_
_entity.id
_entity.type
_entity.pdbx_description
1 polymer ?
#
loop_
_entity_poly.entity_id
_entity_poly.type
_entity_poly.pdbx_seq_one_letter_code
_entity_poly.pdbx_strand_id
1 'polypeptide(L)'
;MTADLHTLTAILEEHLASYREMSHSELAARLESLRHEDHLDVTDGTAPDGTTYTIETNILWDDRSKRHIRVMSDLSTGTRGCLLGFVPVFTPDVSNDFILAPDGTFIDE
;
A
#
# COMPACT_ATOMS: atom_id res chain seq x y z
N MET A 1 -21.16 8.91 -8.32
CA MET A 1 -21.28 7.45 -8.23
C MET A 1 -20.02 7.00 -7.53
N THR A 2 -20.12 6.08 -6.57
CA THR A 2 -18.93 5.56 -5.89
C THR A 2 -18.40 4.42 -6.74
N ALA A 3 -17.10 4.41 -7.02
CA ALA A 3 -16.47 3.29 -7.70
C ALA A 3 -16.82 1.99 -6.98
N ASP A 4 -17.19 0.97 -7.72
CA ASP A 4 -17.53 -0.32 -7.12
C ASP A 4 -16.27 -0.99 -6.56
N LEU A 5 -16.47 -1.85 -5.55
CA LEU A 5 -15.37 -2.50 -4.83
C LEU A 5 -14.43 -3.28 -5.76
N HIS A 6 -14.96 -3.94 -6.79
CA HIS A 6 -14.16 -4.73 -7.73
C HIS A 6 -13.21 -3.83 -8.55
N THR A 7 -13.69 -2.67 -8.99
CA THR A 7 -12.85 -1.66 -9.65
C THR A 7 -11.73 -1.16 -8.73
N LEU A 8 -12.04 -0.87 -7.47
CA LEU A 8 -11.04 -0.41 -6.50
C LEU A 8 -10.00 -1.49 -6.17
N THR A 9 -10.42 -2.75 -6.04
CA THR A 9 -9.51 -3.88 -5.86
C THR A 9 -8.56 -4.04 -7.05
N ALA A 10 -9.07 -3.98 -8.29
CA ALA A 10 -8.23 -4.09 -9.47
C ALA A 10 -7.18 -2.96 -9.55
N ILE A 11 -7.56 -1.72 -9.20
CA ILE A 11 -6.62 -0.59 -9.13
C ILE A 11 -5.52 -0.85 -8.10
N LEU A 12 -5.88 -1.32 -6.90
CA LEU A 12 -4.92 -1.60 -5.84
C LEU A 12 -3.98 -2.76 -6.21
N GLU A 13 -4.50 -3.81 -6.87
CA GLU A 13 -3.71 -4.94 -7.36
C GLU A 13 -2.71 -4.51 -8.43
N GLU A 14 -3.13 -3.69 -9.40
CA GLU A 14 -2.24 -3.13 -10.42
C GLU A 14 -1.13 -2.27 -9.78
N HIS A 15 -1.49 -1.45 -8.80
CA HIS A 15 -0.53 -0.65 -8.05
C HIS A 15 0.49 -1.54 -7.32
N LEU A 16 0.04 -2.56 -6.59
CA LEU A 16 0.91 -3.50 -5.88
C LEU A 16 1.78 -4.35 -6.82
N ALA A 17 1.31 -4.64 -8.03
CA ALA A 17 2.11 -5.36 -9.03
C ALA A 17 3.45 -4.66 -9.30
N SER A 18 3.48 -3.32 -9.32
CA SER A 18 4.72 -2.56 -9.49
C SER A 18 5.74 -2.79 -8.36
N TYR A 19 5.27 -3.06 -7.13
CA TYR A 19 6.13 -3.40 -5.99
C TYR A 19 6.55 -4.87 -6.02
N ARG A 20 5.69 -5.76 -6.53
CA ARG A 20 6.01 -7.18 -6.71
C ARG A 20 7.10 -7.41 -7.76
N GLU A 21 7.24 -6.50 -8.71
CA GLU A 21 8.34 -6.51 -9.70
C GLU A 21 9.68 -6.03 -9.12
N MET A 22 9.68 -5.36 -7.96
CA MET A 22 10.91 -4.90 -7.32
C MET A 22 11.66 -6.07 -6.67
N SER A 23 12.99 -6.03 -6.77
CA SER A 23 13.84 -6.96 -6.03
C SER A 23 13.82 -6.65 -4.53
N HIS A 24 14.09 -7.69 -3.73
CA HIS A 24 14.29 -7.54 -2.29
C HIS A 24 15.31 -6.45 -1.94
N SER A 25 16.43 -6.38 -2.69
CA SER A 25 17.46 -5.36 -2.48
C SER A 25 16.98 -3.94 -2.74
N GLU A 26 16.10 -3.71 -3.72
CA GLU A 26 15.55 -2.39 -3.99
C GLU A 26 14.61 -1.95 -2.87
N LEU A 27 13.75 -2.85 -2.40
CA LEU A 27 12.86 -2.57 -1.27
C LEU A 27 13.66 -2.36 0.04
N ALA A 28 14.70 -3.17 0.27
CA ALA A 28 15.58 -3.02 1.43
C ALA A 28 16.31 -1.66 1.41
N ALA A 29 16.78 -1.22 0.25
CA ALA A 29 17.45 0.08 0.11
C ALA A 29 16.53 1.25 0.47
N ARG A 30 15.23 1.17 0.17
CA ARG A 30 14.24 2.17 0.61
C ARG A 30 14.13 2.21 2.14
N LEU A 31 14.08 1.05 2.79
CA LEU A 31 14.02 0.94 4.25
C LEU A 31 15.28 1.43 4.98
N GLU A 32 16.43 1.37 4.32
CA GLU A 32 17.71 1.85 4.85
C GLU A 32 17.90 3.36 4.66
N SER A 33 17.06 4.01 3.87
CA SER A 33 17.06 5.47 3.76
C SER A 33 16.66 6.10 5.10
N LEU A 34 17.40 7.15 5.48
CA LEU A 34 17.20 7.91 6.72
C LEU A 34 15.96 8.81 6.69
N ARG A 35 15.29 8.91 5.53
CA ARG A 35 14.09 9.72 5.35
C ARG A 35 12.87 8.86 5.60
N HIS A 36 12.09 9.24 6.61
CA HIS A 36 10.83 8.54 6.94
C HIS A 36 9.82 8.56 5.79
N GLU A 37 9.88 9.60 4.96
CA GLU A 37 9.10 9.76 3.72
C GLU A 37 9.41 8.70 2.66
N ASP A 38 10.54 7.99 2.73
CA ASP A 38 10.90 6.96 1.73
C ASP A 38 10.25 5.59 2.02
N HIS A 39 9.54 5.46 3.16
CA HIS A 39 8.90 4.21 3.61
C HIS A 39 7.38 4.25 3.37
N LEU A 40 6.85 5.43 3.03
CA LEU A 40 5.42 5.67 2.76
C LEU A 40 5.26 6.37 1.41
N ASP A 41 4.77 5.64 0.43
CA ASP A 41 4.41 6.18 -0.88
C ASP A 41 2.91 6.53 -0.89
N VAL A 42 2.58 7.76 -1.32
CA VAL A 42 1.19 8.21 -1.50
C VAL A 42 0.93 8.45 -2.98
N THR A 43 -0.06 7.76 -3.54
CA THR A 43 -0.45 7.87 -4.95
C THR A 43 -1.91 8.26 -5.06
N ASP A 44 -2.17 9.44 -5.62
CA ASP A 44 -3.52 9.90 -5.92
C ASP A 44 -3.92 9.51 -7.35
N GLY A 45 -5.20 9.22 -7.54
CA GLY A 45 -5.73 8.87 -8.86
C GLY A 45 -7.23 9.11 -9.00
N THR A 46 -7.75 8.74 -10.17
CA THR A 46 -9.17 8.86 -10.48
C THR A 46 -9.65 7.57 -11.14
N ALA A 47 -10.64 6.92 -10.54
CA ALA A 47 -11.28 5.73 -11.07
C ALA A 47 -12.05 6.06 -12.38
N PRO A 48 -12.37 5.06 -13.23
CA PRO A 48 -13.05 5.29 -14.51
C PRO A 48 -14.40 6.02 -14.42
N ASP A 49 -15.07 5.96 -13.28
CA ASP A 49 -16.34 6.63 -13.02
C ASP A 49 -16.19 8.08 -12.52
N GLY A 50 -14.95 8.57 -12.42
CA GLY A 50 -14.61 9.90 -11.92
C GLY A 50 -14.39 9.98 -10.40
N THR A 51 -14.49 8.86 -9.66
CA THR A 51 -14.21 8.84 -8.21
C THR A 51 -12.71 9.05 -7.98
N THR A 52 -12.34 10.08 -7.21
CA THR A 52 -10.96 10.28 -6.78
C THR A 52 -10.60 9.30 -5.67
N TYR A 53 -9.40 8.73 -5.74
CA TYR A 53 -8.86 7.84 -4.72
C TYR A 53 -7.45 8.23 -4.33
N THR A 54 -7.04 7.78 -3.14
CA THR A 54 -5.66 7.84 -2.66
C THR A 54 -5.24 6.43 -2.26
N ILE A 55 -4.05 6.01 -2.69
CA ILE A 55 -3.37 4.80 -2.24
C ILE A 55 -2.21 5.21 -1.33
N GLU A 56 -2.18 4.68 -0.12
CA GLU A 56 -1.03 4.79 0.78
C GLU A 56 -0.31 3.43 0.80
N THR A 57 0.97 3.40 0.48
CA THR A 57 1.80 2.19 0.46
C THR A 57 2.92 2.29 1.46
N ASN A 58 2.92 1.39 2.43
CA ASN A 58 3.90 1.36 3.50
C ASN A 58 4.82 0.13 3.35
N ILE A 59 6.12 0.37 3.37
CA ILE A 59 7.14 -0.67 3.30
C ILE A 59 7.78 -0.78 4.68
N LEU A 60 7.87 -1.99 5.23
CA LEU A 60 8.50 -2.22 6.54
C LEU A 60 9.18 -3.59 6.65
N TRP A 61 10.06 -3.74 7.63
CA TRP A 61 10.59 -5.04 8.01
C TRP A 61 9.51 -5.84 8.73
N ASP A 62 9.07 -6.94 8.12
CA ASP A 62 8.13 -7.89 8.75
C ASP A 62 8.86 -8.72 9.82
N ASP A 63 10.00 -9.30 9.43
CA ASP A 63 10.94 -9.97 10.31
C ASP A 63 12.35 -9.48 9.97
N ARG A 64 12.83 -8.49 10.72
CA ARG A 64 14.17 -7.92 10.50
C ARG A 64 15.30 -8.94 10.68
N SER A 65 15.10 -9.97 11.51
CA SER A 65 16.12 -11.01 11.74
C SER A 65 16.28 -11.92 10.52
N LYS A 66 15.18 -12.25 9.86
CA LYS A 66 15.14 -13.00 8.60
C LYS A 66 15.25 -12.10 7.36
N ARG A 67 15.21 -10.79 7.57
CA ARG A 67 15.15 -9.76 6.53
C ARG A 67 13.95 -9.93 5.60
N HIS A 68 12.80 -10.33 6.12
CA HIS A 68 11.55 -10.31 5.34
C HIS A 68 11.01 -8.88 5.27
N ILE A 69 10.56 -8.47 4.09
CA ILE A 69 9.97 -7.14 3.86
C ILE A 69 8.48 -7.32 3.60
N ARG A 70 7.66 -6.51 4.26
CA ARG A 70 6.23 -6.42 3.99
C ARG A 70 5.93 -5.11 3.29
N VAL A 71 5.11 -5.18 2.26
CA VAL A 71 4.54 -4.03 1.54
C VAL A 71 3.04 -4.08 1.74
N MET A 72 2.48 -3.04 2.35
CA MET A 72 1.03 -2.91 2.58
C MET A 72 0.53 -1.72 1.80
N SER A 73 -0.58 -1.87 1.06
CA SER A 73 -1.22 -0.77 0.36
C SER A 73 -2.68 -0.66 0.73
N ASP A 74 -3.10 0.55 1.04
CA ASP A 74 -4.46 0.92 1.44
C ASP A 74 -5.04 1.91 0.44
N LEU A 75 -6.16 1.56 -0.19
CA LEU A 75 -6.90 2.44 -1.09
C LEU A 75 -8.13 3.01 -0.36
N SER A 76 -8.27 4.34 -0.41
CA SER A 76 -9.44 5.04 0.11
C SER A 76 -10.03 5.99 -0.93
N THR A 77 -11.35 6.03 -1.03
CA THR A 77 -12.14 6.97 -1.81
C THR A 77 -12.80 8.00 -0.90
N GLY A 78 -12.81 9.27 -1.34
CA GLY A 78 -13.45 10.36 -0.59
C GLY A 78 -12.65 10.90 0.61
N THR A 79 -13.32 11.70 1.44
CA THR A 79 -12.72 12.38 2.59
C THR A 79 -12.62 11.42 3.76
N ARG A 80 -11.40 11.17 4.26
CA ARG A 80 -11.12 10.36 5.46
C ARG A 80 -12.13 10.70 6.56
N GLY A 81 -12.90 9.70 6.99
CA GLY A 81 -13.94 9.88 7.99
C GLY A 81 -13.34 10.25 9.35
N CYS A 82 -14.00 11.14 10.08
CA CYS A 82 -13.75 11.34 11.51
C CYS A 82 -14.85 10.66 12.32
N LEU A 83 -14.52 9.69 13.19
CA LEU A 83 -15.43 9.30 14.27
C LEU A 83 -15.62 10.53 15.16
N LEU A 84 -16.88 10.90 15.40
CA LEU A 84 -17.27 12.00 16.30
C LEU A 84 -16.67 13.37 15.95
N GLY A 85 -16.12 13.56 14.74
CA GLY A 85 -15.58 14.84 14.27
C GLY A 85 -14.15 15.17 14.72
N PHE A 86 -13.48 14.29 15.46
CA PHE A 86 -12.09 14.53 15.91
C PHE A 86 -11.22 13.28 16.00
N VAL A 87 -11.79 12.08 15.93
CA VAL A 87 -11.01 10.84 15.88
C VAL A 87 -10.86 10.45 14.41
N PRO A 88 -9.66 10.53 13.80
CA PRO A 88 -9.45 10.01 12.46
C PRO A 88 -9.79 8.51 12.44
N VAL A 89 -10.73 8.10 11.59
CA VAL A 89 -11.00 6.68 11.33
C VAL A 89 -10.36 6.37 10.01
N PHE A 90 -9.25 5.65 10.09
CA PHE A 90 -8.59 5.13 8.92
C PHE A 90 -9.13 3.72 8.67
N THR A 91 -10.23 3.64 7.92
CA THR A 91 -10.72 2.38 7.35
C THR A 91 -10.62 2.53 5.83
N PRO A 92 -9.64 1.88 5.19
CA PRO A 92 -9.55 1.89 3.74
C PRO A 92 -10.76 1.16 3.13
N ASP A 93 -11.12 1.54 1.90
CA ASP A 93 -12.14 0.82 1.14
C ASP A 93 -11.63 -0.55 0.71
N VAL A 94 -10.33 -0.62 0.35
CA VAL A 94 -9.62 -1.87 0.00
C VAL A 94 -8.21 -1.81 0.57
N SER A 95 -7.74 -2.91 1.15
CA SER A 95 -6.36 -3.10 1.60
C SER A 95 -5.81 -4.39 1.03
N ASN A 96 -4.52 -4.42 0.70
CA ASN A 96 -3.83 -5.64 0.29
C ASN A 96 -2.33 -5.53 0.64
N ASP A 97 -1.68 -6.66 0.89
CA ASP A 97 -0.28 -6.71 1.29
C ASP A 97 0.44 -7.95 0.74
N PHE A 98 1.77 -7.93 0.80
CA PHE A 98 2.57 -9.12 0.56
C PHE A 98 3.87 -9.09 1.37
N ILE A 99 4.44 -10.27 1.58
CA ILE A 99 5.74 -10.45 2.23
C ILE A 99 6.75 -11.04 1.26
N LEU A 100 7.87 -10.34 1.05
CA LEU A 100 8.99 -10.77 0.20
C LEU A 100 10.21 -11.21 1.04
N ALA A 101 10.68 -12.43 0.80
CA ALA A 101 11.89 -12.98 1.38
C ALA A 101 13.17 -12.49 0.65
N PRO A 102 14.35 -12.56 1.28
CA PRO A 102 15.63 -12.20 0.66
C PRO A 102 15.99 -12.98 -0.62
N ASP A 103 15.44 -14.18 -0.80
CA ASP A 103 15.64 -15.00 -1.98
C ASP A 103 14.67 -14.69 -3.13
N GLY A 104 13.77 -13.72 -2.93
CA GLY A 104 12.76 -13.31 -3.90
C GLY A 104 11.44 -14.09 -3.82
N THR A 105 11.28 -14.99 -2.84
CA THR A 105 10.03 -15.76 -2.66
C THR A 105 8.98 -14.93 -1.93
N PHE A 106 7.72 -15.00 -2.38
CA PHE A 106 6.58 -14.46 -1.66
C PHE A 106 6.12 -15.44 -0.56
N ILE A 107 6.07 -14.97 0.69
CA ILE A 107 5.76 -15.80 1.87
C ILE A 107 4.26 -15.75 2.20
N ASP A 108 3.63 -14.60 1.99
CA ASP A 108 2.21 -14.35 2.27
C ASP A 108 1.69 -13.31 1.28
N GLU A 109 0.44 -13.50 0.84
CA GLU A 109 -0.30 -12.68 -0.15
C GLU A 109 -1.81 -12.70 0.16
#